data_AF-A0A1W1HHD3-F1
#
_entry.id   AF-A0A1W1HHD3-F1
#
_cell.length_a   1.000
_cell.length_b   1.000
_cell.length_c   1.000
_cell.angle_alpha   90.00
_cell.angle_beta   90.00
_cell.angle_gamma   90.00
#
_symmetry.space_group_name_H-M   'P 1'
#
loop_
_entity.id
_entity.type
_entity.pdbx_description
1 polymer ?
#
loop_
_entity_poly.entity_id
_entity_poly.type
_entity_poly.pdbx_seq_one_letter_code
_entity_poly.pdbx_strand_id
1 'polypeptide(L)'
;MVTIQITSDQQNVLPIIQSAIVAKVKRVEIGLRKTEQEIQRFETKYHISSEQFMNHYTADDLEGGDDDYVSWMGELKLRQAIWEELELLQSIEYVTQRVSY
;
A
#
# COMPACT_ATOMS: atom_id res chain seq x y z
N MET A 1 -1.51 3.27 -21.77
CA MET A 1 -0.34 2.41 -21.46
C MET A 1 0.87 3.31 -21.35
N VAL A 2 1.57 3.28 -20.21
CA VAL A 2 2.81 4.03 -20.02
C VAL A 2 3.98 3.05 -20.22
N THR A 3 4.95 3.43 -21.03
CA THR A 3 6.15 2.62 -21.28
C THR A 3 7.36 3.35 -20.74
N ILE A 4 8.19 2.64 -19.96
CA ILE A 4 9.45 3.16 -19.41
C ILE A 4 10.60 2.43 -20.11
N GLN A 5 11.55 3.19 -20.65
CA GLN A 5 12.77 2.65 -21.25
C GLN A 5 13.93 2.78 -20.26
N ILE A 6 14.65 1.67 -20.06
CA ILE A 6 15.87 1.60 -19.25
C ILE A 6 17.03 1.23 -20.17
N THR A 7 18.05 2.06 -20.24
CA THR A 7 19.25 1.85 -21.05
C THR A 7 20.47 1.76 -20.14
N SER A 8 21.35 0.80 -20.40
CA SER A 8 22.59 0.58 -19.64
C SER A 8 23.61 -0.15 -20.51
N ASP A 9 24.88 0.24 -20.37
CA ASP A 9 26.01 -0.43 -21.03
C ASP A 9 26.41 -1.74 -20.33
N GLN A 10 25.83 -2.00 -19.14
CA GLN A 10 26.05 -3.22 -18.37
C GLN A 10 25.07 -4.32 -18.79
N GLN A 11 25.56 -5.56 -18.85
CA GLN A 11 24.70 -6.73 -18.99
C GLN A 11 23.91 -6.99 -17.71
N ASN A 12 22.79 -7.72 -17.80
CA ASN A 12 22.00 -8.19 -16.65
C ASN A 12 21.38 -7.08 -15.76
N VAL A 13 21.03 -5.92 -16.32
CA VAL A 13 20.29 -4.88 -15.57
C VAL A 13 18.84 -5.29 -15.27
N LEU A 14 18.18 -6.05 -16.14
CA LEU A 14 16.78 -6.42 -15.95
C LEU A 14 16.52 -7.17 -14.62
N PRO A 15 17.28 -8.22 -14.24
CA PRO A 15 17.11 -8.88 -12.95
C PRO A 15 17.25 -7.94 -11.74
N ILE A 16 18.10 -6.91 -11.84
CA ILE A 16 18.29 -5.91 -10.77
C ILE A 16 17.01 -5.09 -10.59
N ILE A 17 16.44 -4.59 -11.69
CA ILE A 17 15.19 -3.82 -11.68
C ILE A 17 14.03 -4.67 -11.16
N GLN A 18 13.90 -5.91 -11.65
CA GLN A 18 12.90 -6.87 -11.18
C GLN A 18 13.03 -7.10 -9.67
N SER A 19 14.26 -7.31 -9.18
CA SER A 19 14.52 -7.51 -7.75
C SER A 19 14.17 -6.28 -6.92
N ALA A 20 14.42 -5.07 -7.43
CA ALA A 20 14.07 -3.83 -6.76
C ALA A 20 12.55 -3.66 -6.61
N ILE A 21 11.78 -3.98 -7.67
CA ILE A 21 10.31 -3.95 -7.65
C ILE A 21 9.76 -5.00 -6.68
N VAL A 22 10.26 -6.25 -6.73
CA VAL A 22 9.87 -7.30 -5.78
C VAL A 22 10.18 -6.89 -4.34
N ALA A 23 11.34 -6.28 -4.08
CA ALA A 23 11.70 -5.80 -2.76
C ALA A 23 10.77 -4.65 -2.29
N LYS A 24 10.35 -3.77 -3.20
CA LYS A 24 9.37 -2.72 -2.90
C LYS A 24 8.01 -3.32 -2.56
N VAL A 25 7.49 -4.26 -3.36
CA VAL A 25 6.23 -4.97 -3.08
C VAL A 25 6.26 -5.57 -1.66
N LYS A 26 7.31 -6.33 -1.33
CA LYS A 26 7.45 -6.93 0.02
C LYS A 26 7.42 -5.89 1.15
N ARG A 27 8.08 -4.74 0.97
CA ARG A 27 8.05 -3.67 1.98
C ARG A 27 6.65 -3.07 2.13
N VAL A 28 5.96 -2.86 1.02
CA VAL A 28 4.60 -2.32 1.01
C VAL A 28 3.62 -3.30 1.67
N GLU A 29 3.72 -4.61 1.39
CA GLU A 29 2.94 -5.65 2.07
C GLU A 29 3.19 -5.72 3.58
N ILE A 30 4.43 -5.49 4.03
CA ILE A 30 4.74 -5.37 5.47
C ILE A 30 4.02 -4.17 6.07
N GLY A 31 4.02 -3.03 5.37
CA GLY A 31 3.27 -1.83 5.77
C GLY A 31 1.77 -2.11 5.89
N LEU A 32 1.19 -2.76 4.86
CA LEU A 32 -0.22 -3.12 4.84
C LEU A 32 -0.61 -3.94 6.08
N ARG A 33 0.16 -5.00 6.38
CA ARG A 33 -0.13 -5.86 7.54
C ARG A 33 -0.12 -5.10 8.86
N LYS A 34 0.77 -4.12 9.02
CA LYS A 34 0.83 -3.29 10.23
C LYS A 34 -0.39 -2.37 10.34
N THR A 35 -0.74 -1.71 9.24
CA THR A 35 -1.94 -0.87 9.19
C THR A 35 -3.22 -1.67 9.46
N GLU A 36 -3.36 -2.87 8.90
CA GLU A 36 -4.51 -3.74 9.21
C GLU A 36 -4.55 -4.15 10.69
N GLN A 37 -3.40 -4.36 11.33
CA GLN A 37 -3.33 -4.65 12.77
C GLN A 37 -3.80 -3.47 13.62
N GLU A 38 -3.42 -2.24 13.29
CA GLU A 38 -3.90 -1.05 14.01
C GLU A 38 -5.39 -0.79 13.75
N ILE A 39 -5.87 -0.98 12.51
CA ILE A 39 -7.31 -0.93 12.20
C ILE A 39 -8.07 -1.95 13.05
N GLN A 40 -7.62 -3.19 13.09
CA GLN A 40 -8.26 -4.25 13.88
C GLN A 40 -8.26 -3.92 15.37
N ARG A 41 -7.23 -3.24 15.87
CA ARG A 41 -7.18 -2.76 17.26
C ARG A 41 -8.29 -1.75 17.55
N PHE A 42 -8.56 -0.81 16.66
CA PHE A 42 -9.68 0.12 16.81
C PHE A 42 -11.03 -0.59 16.69
N GLU A 43 -11.22 -1.44 15.68
CA GLU A 43 -12.45 -2.24 15.52
C GLU A 43 -12.75 -3.07 16.77
N THR A 44 -11.71 -3.67 17.36
CA THR A 44 -11.83 -4.44 18.60
C THR A 44 -12.13 -3.56 19.81
N LYS A 45 -11.48 -2.39 19.93
CA LYS A 45 -11.71 -1.44 21.03
C LYS A 45 -13.16 -0.95 21.03
N TYR A 46 -13.66 -0.53 19.87
CA TYR A 46 -14.97 0.10 19.73
C TYR A 46 -16.10 -0.87 19.40
N HIS A 47 -15.77 -2.15 19.13
CA HIS A 47 -16.72 -3.21 18.79
C HIS A 47 -17.60 -2.88 17.56
N ILE A 48 -17.02 -2.15 16.60
CA ILE A 48 -17.66 -1.76 15.33
C ILE A 48 -16.71 -2.02 14.17
N SER A 49 -17.24 -2.20 12.97
CA SER A 49 -16.41 -2.28 11.77
C SER A 49 -15.91 -0.92 11.33
N SER A 50 -14.82 -0.89 10.56
CA SER A 50 -14.32 0.33 9.92
C SER A 50 -15.35 0.98 9.00
N GLU A 51 -16.24 0.20 8.38
CA GLU A 51 -17.33 0.72 7.56
C GLU A 51 -18.37 1.46 8.41
N GLN A 52 -18.73 0.90 9.57
CA GLN A 52 -19.65 1.57 10.51
C GLN A 52 -19.03 2.85 11.05
N PHE A 53 -17.75 2.80 11.43
CA PHE A 53 -16.98 3.95 11.86
C PHE A 53 -17.00 5.08 10.82
N MET A 54 -16.62 4.80 9.57
CA MET A 54 -16.57 5.82 8.51
C MET A 54 -17.93 6.45 8.19
N ASN A 55 -19.02 5.68 8.32
CA ASN A 55 -20.34 6.13 7.89
C ASN A 55 -21.16 6.80 9.02
N HIS A 56 -20.90 6.46 10.28
CA HIS A 56 -21.82 6.80 11.38
C HIS A 56 -21.16 7.40 12.62
N TYR A 57 -19.83 7.42 12.73
CA TYR A 57 -19.14 7.90 13.93
C TYR A 57 -18.45 9.24 13.68
N THR A 58 -18.43 10.05 14.73
CA THR A 58 -17.64 11.27 14.86
C THR A 58 -16.67 11.13 16.03
N ALA A 59 -15.80 12.12 16.22
CA ALA A 59 -14.86 12.12 17.34
C ALA A 59 -15.58 12.08 18.71
N ASP A 60 -16.72 12.76 18.84
CA ASP A 60 -17.50 12.80 20.08
C ASP A 60 -18.08 11.43 20.48
N ASP A 61 -18.21 10.51 19.53
CA ASP A 61 -18.71 9.15 19.76
C ASP A 61 -17.61 8.18 20.26
N LEU A 62 -16.35 8.60 20.24
CA LEU A 62 -15.21 7.79 20.66
C LEU A 62 -14.72 8.18 22.05
N GLU A 63 -14.48 7.20 22.91
CA GLU A 63 -13.86 7.43 24.23
C GLU A 63 -12.51 8.15 24.12
N GLY A 64 -11.73 7.85 23.06
CA GLY A 64 -10.47 8.54 22.76
C GLY A 64 -10.63 9.88 22.03
N GLY A 65 -11.85 10.33 21.75
CA GLY A 65 -12.13 11.60 21.10
C GLY A 65 -11.46 11.77 19.74
N ASP A 66 -10.97 12.98 19.48
CA ASP A 66 -10.27 13.36 18.26
C ASP A 66 -9.02 12.52 17.98
N ASP A 67 -8.27 12.13 19.03
CA ASP A 67 -7.02 11.40 18.88
C ASP A 67 -7.26 10.03 18.22
N ASP A 68 -8.23 9.28 18.73
CA ASP A 68 -8.61 7.99 18.16
C ASP A 68 -9.28 8.16 16.80
N TYR A 69 -10.12 9.17 16.63
CA TYR A 69 -10.82 9.43 15.37
C TYR A 69 -9.83 9.70 14.23
N VAL A 70 -8.90 10.63 14.44
CA VAL A 70 -7.89 11.02 13.45
C VAL A 70 -6.94 9.87 13.17
N SER A 71 -6.52 9.13 14.21
CA SER A 71 -5.64 7.97 14.06
C SER A 71 -6.29 6.88 13.22
N TRP A 72 -7.53 6.49 13.54
CA TRP A 72 -8.23 5.44 12.82
C TRP A 72 -8.56 5.85 11.37
N MET A 73 -9.05 7.08 11.15
CA MET A 73 -9.22 7.62 9.80
C MET A 73 -7.91 7.65 9.01
N GLY A 74 -6.80 7.97 9.69
CA GLY A 74 -5.46 7.96 9.11
C GLY A 74 -5.05 6.57 8.63
N GLU A 75 -5.20 5.55 9.47
CA GLU A 75 -4.90 4.16 9.11
C GLU A 75 -5.77 3.66 7.95
N LEU A 76 -7.06 4.00 7.92
CA LEU A 76 -7.95 3.60 6.82
C LEU A 76 -7.55 4.24 5.48
N LYS A 77 -7.16 5.52 5.50
CA LYS A 77 -6.62 6.19 4.30
C LYS A 77 -5.27 5.62 3.88
N LEU A 78 -4.42 5.32 4.84
CA LEU A 78 -3.11 4.71 4.59
C LEU A 78 -3.27 3.33 3.96
N ARG A 79 -4.19 2.50 4.48
CA ARG A 79 -4.54 1.19 3.89
C ARG A 79 -4.90 1.33 2.42
N GLN A 80 -5.79 2.27 2.09
CA GLN A 80 -6.23 2.50 0.73
C GLN A 80 -5.07 2.90 -0.19
N ALA A 81 -4.24 3.85 0.24
CA ALA A 81 -3.06 4.27 -0.54
C ALA A 81 -2.04 3.13 -0.74
N ILE A 82 -1.86 2.28 0.27
CA ILE A 82 -1.00 1.10 0.18
C ILE A 82 -1.54 0.09 -0.85
N TRP A 83 -2.86 -0.15 -0.85
CA TRP A 83 -3.50 -1.04 -1.82
C TRP A 83 -3.33 -0.53 -3.26
N GLU A 84 -3.54 0.75 -3.50
CA GLU A 84 -3.33 1.38 -4.81
C GLU A 84 -1.87 1.26 -5.27
N GLU A 85 -0.91 1.44 -4.37
CA GLU A 85 0.51 1.26 -4.68
C GLU A 85 0.84 -0.21 -5.01
N LEU A 86 0.27 -1.18 -4.27
CA LEU A 86 0.46 -2.61 -4.55
C LEU A 86 -0.10 -3.00 -5.91
N GLU A 87 -1.31 -2.53 -6.25
CA GLU A 87 -1.94 -2.81 -7.53
C GLU A 87 -1.07 -2.29 -8.69
N LEU A 88 -0.57 -1.06 -8.57
CA LEU A 88 0.34 -0.47 -9.56
C LEU A 88 1.64 -1.25 -9.72
N LEU A 89 2.24 -1.70 -8.62
CA LEU A 89 3.48 -2.49 -8.66
C LEU A 89 3.28 -3.88 -9.27
N GLN A 90 2.13 -4.50 -8.98
CA GLN A 90 1.78 -5.84 -9.45
C GLN A 90 1.38 -5.84 -10.93
N SER A 91 0.89 -4.72 -11.46
CA SER A 91 0.55 -4.57 -12.88
C SER A 91 1.77 -4.34 -13.80
N ILE A 92 2.99 -4.25 -13.26
CA ILE A 92 4.19 -3.98 -14.06
C ILE A 92 4.57 -5.21 -14.89
N GLU A 93 4.57 -5.04 -16.21
CA GLU A 93 5.05 -6.04 -17.16
C GLU A 93 6.46 -5.69 -17.66
N TYR A 94 7.32 -6.70 -17.82
CA TYR A 94 8.69 -6.54 -18.28
C TYR A 94 8.80 -6.98 -19.74
N VAL A 95 9.02 -6.02 -20.64
CA VAL A 95 9.23 -6.27 -22.07
C VAL A 95 10.72 -6.07 -22.38
N THR A 96 11.37 -7.10 -22.94
CA THR A 96 12.73 -6.98 -23.47
C THR A 96 12.72 -6.98 -24.99
N GLN A 97 13.33 -5.98 -25.60
CA GLN A 97 13.63 -6.00 -27.03
C GLN A 97 15.09 -6.41 -27.20
N ARG A 98 15.32 -7.54 -27.86
CA ARG A 98 16.66 -7.87 -28.36
C ARG A 98 16.91 -7.00 -29.59
N VAL A 99 17.82 -6.04 -29.48
CA VAL A 99 18.33 -5.33 -30.65
C VAL A 99 19.28 -6.31 -31.36
N SER A 100 18.84 -6.86 -32.48
CA SER A 100 19.69 -7.60 -33.40
C SER A 100 20.60 -6.61 -34.12
N TYR A 101 21.92 -6.74 -33.94
CA TYR A 101 22.93 -6.06 -34.74
C TYR A 101 23.28 -6.86 -35.98
#